data_AF-A0A3C1LLD8-F1
#
_entry.id   AF-A0A3C1LLD8-F1
#
_cell.length_a   1.000
_cell.length_b   1.000
_cell.length_c   1.000
_cell.angle_alpha   90.00
_cell.angle_beta   90.00
_cell.angle_gamma   90.00
#
_symmetry.space_group_name_H-M   'P 1'
#
loop_
_entity.id
_entity.type
_entity.pdbx_description
1 polymer ?
#
loop_
_entity_poly.entity_id
_entity_poly.type
_entity_poly.pdbx_seq_one_letter_code
_entity_poly.pdbx_strand_id
1 'polypeptide(L)'
;MEMTPDLQTSKAKSQPQTIGIRFLRYWIGSFNGIQVFIFPVLLLNWLEALELVHVVTELLTFKIHYLPLTIFMFLAVYVLFIIAKYYVSAPHTKAEFKHFIIEFHKYLLICLLCFAILFLLAIFLKYFYGILISEKTIASVAARGLGIFAILYCHLSHSWTEPWQKLGHSYSNAYARVRIFARHHPYRFHAFNLVHLFFILLFCKAFVNWQEFFYYPIFHALGIDIKFNLVSLSNTLALSVNVILVTLAALCSSLFFIPLVWLTAQITRFLHPIKPRTYNKEPTIEHINE
;
A
#
# COMPACT_ATOMS: atom_id res chain seq x y z
N MET A 1 29.42 24.16 39.46
CA MET A 1 28.78 25.35 38.88
C MET A 1 28.32 24.94 37.49
N GLU A 2 27.07 24.52 37.42
CA GLU A 2 26.40 24.07 36.20
C GLU A 2 26.23 25.25 35.25
N MET A 3 26.46 25.00 33.96
CA MET A 3 26.01 25.86 32.88
C MET A 3 25.80 25.04 31.60
N THR A 4 24.69 24.32 31.54
CA THR A 4 23.82 24.31 30.35
C THR A 4 23.10 25.66 30.30
N PRO A 5 22.87 26.31 29.15
CA PRO A 5 22.24 25.74 27.96
C PRO A 5 22.98 26.12 26.65
N ASP A 6 22.82 25.40 25.55
CA ASP A 6 21.88 25.87 24.54
C ASP A 6 21.29 24.69 23.75
N LEU A 7 19.99 24.51 24.00
CA LEU A 7 19.03 23.97 23.04
C LEU A 7 19.09 24.83 21.76
N GLN A 8 20.07 24.58 20.89
CA GLN A 8 19.95 24.97 19.50
C GLN A 8 18.90 24.07 18.87
N THR A 9 17.67 24.55 19.00
CA THR A 9 16.53 24.32 18.13
C THR A 9 16.97 23.83 16.76
N SER A 10 16.97 22.51 16.57
CA SER A 10 16.73 21.90 15.27
C SER A 10 15.33 22.35 14.86
N LYS A 11 15.25 23.57 14.30
CA LYS A 11 14.17 23.96 13.41
C LYS A 11 14.28 23.00 12.24
N ALA A 12 13.61 21.86 12.38
CA ALA A 12 13.22 21.01 11.28
C ALA A 12 12.71 21.97 10.19
N LYS A 13 13.50 22.11 9.14
CA LYS A 13 13.30 23.02 8.03
C LYS A 13 12.00 22.60 7.37
N SER A 14 10.87 23.11 7.85
CA SER A 14 9.55 22.89 7.29
C SER A 14 9.56 23.60 5.94
N GLN A 15 9.94 22.87 4.89
CA GLN A 15 9.76 23.34 3.53
C GLN A 15 8.32 23.86 3.38
N PRO A 16 8.11 24.99 2.68
CA PRO A 16 6.78 25.48 2.41
C PRO A 16 6.07 24.42 1.57
N GLN A 17 5.22 23.63 2.22
CA GLN A 17 4.41 22.63 1.54
C GLN A 17 3.38 23.40 0.72
N THR A 18 3.57 23.39 -0.60
CA THR A 18 2.55 23.90 -1.54
C THR A 18 1.23 23.19 -1.25
N ILE A 19 0.12 23.92 -1.37
CA ILE A 19 -1.24 23.42 -1.09
C ILE A 19 -1.50 22.09 -1.81
N GLY A 20 -0.97 21.92 -3.02
CA GLY A 20 -1.02 20.68 -3.79
C GLY A 20 -0.40 19.46 -3.10
N ILE A 21 0.74 19.61 -2.40
CA ILE A 21 1.39 18.51 -1.66
C ILE A 21 0.52 18.07 -0.47
N ARG A 22 -0.17 19.03 0.19
CA ARG A 22 -1.11 18.71 1.28
C ARG A 22 -2.33 17.94 0.77
N PHE A 23 -2.91 18.36 -0.35
CA PHE A 23 -3.99 17.63 -1.01
C PHE A 23 -3.57 16.23 -1.44
N LEU A 24 -2.41 16.11 -2.09
CA LEU A 24 -1.87 14.82 -2.52
C LEU A 24 -1.62 13.86 -1.35
N ARG A 25 -1.29 14.39 -0.16
CA ARG A 25 -1.15 13.62 1.07
C ARG A 25 -2.46 13.05 1.61
N TYR A 26 -3.61 13.67 1.34
CA TYR A 26 -4.90 13.09 1.66
C TYR A 26 -5.27 11.95 0.71
N TRP A 27 -4.86 12.01 -0.55
CA TRP A 27 -5.23 11.00 -1.55
C TRP A 27 -4.23 9.82 -1.55
N ILE A 28 -2.95 10.11 -1.28
CA ILE A 28 -1.81 9.19 -1.42
C ILE A 28 -0.95 9.15 -0.13
N GLY A 29 -1.54 9.48 1.02
CA GLY A 29 -0.86 9.44 2.30
C GLY A 29 -0.34 8.05 2.69
N SER A 30 0.50 7.99 3.73
CA SER A 30 1.20 6.78 4.21
C SER A 30 0.33 5.51 4.19
N PHE A 31 -0.89 5.57 4.71
CA PHE A 31 -1.79 4.41 4.80
C PHE A 31 -2.96 4.42 3.78
N ASN A 32 -3.15 5.50 3.01
CA ASN A 32 -4.24 5.58 2.03
C ASN A 32 -3.94 4.75 0.78
N GLY A 33 -4.95 4.00 0.33
CA GLY A 33 -4.95 3.19 -0.90
C GLY A 33 -4.48 1.75 -0.73
N ILE A 34 -3.99 1.35 0.45
CA ILE A 34 -3.58 -0.04 0.73
C ILE A 34 -4.80 -0.98 0.72
N GLN A 35 -5.94 -0.50 1.19
CA GLN A 35 -7.20 -1.25 1.27
C GLN A 35 -7.70 -1.72 -0.10
N VAL A 36 -7.49 -0.93 -1.17
CA VAL A 36 -7.88 -1.27 -2.54
C VAL A 36 -7.15 -2.53 -3.03
N PHE A 37 -5.92 -2.74 -2.57
CA PHE A 37 -5.13 -3.91 -2.96
C PHE A 37 -5.37 -5.13 -2.07
N ILE A 38 -5.69 -4.93 -0.79
CA ILE A 38 -6.01 -6.04 0.13
C ILE A 38 -7.41 -6.58 -0.15
N PHE A 39 -8.39 -5.70 -0.39
CA PHE A 39 -9.75 -6.06 -0.76
C PHE A 39 -10.13 -5.36 -2.06
N PRO A 40 -9.85 -5.96 -3.22
CA PRO A 40 -10.23 -5.42 -4.52
C PRO A 40 -11.74 -5.17 -4.65
N VAL A 41 -12.56 -5.89 -3.88
CA VAL A 41 -14.02 -5.68 -3.78
C VAL A 41 -14.36 -4.24 -3.40
N LEU A 42 -13.51 -3.56 -2.61
CA LEU A 42 -13.69 -2.16 -2.25
C LEU A 42 -13.62 -1.22 -3.45
N LEU A 43 -12.85 -1.58 -4.48
CA LEU A 43 -12.83 -0.86 -5.75
C LEU A 43 -14.12 -1.09 -6.53
N LEU A 44 -14.62 -2.33 -6.53
CA LEU A 44 -15.81 -2.73 -7.28
C LEU A 44 -17.06 -2.01 -6.79
N ASN A 45 -17.14 -1.67 -5.50
CA ASN A 45 -18.26 -0.89 -4.95
C ASN A 45 -18.41 0.49 -5.59
N TRP A 46 -17.33 1.08 -6.10
CA TRP A 46 -17.39 2.37 -6.79
C TRP A 46 -17.73 2.26 -8.27
N LEU A 47 -17.78 1.05 -8.84
CA LEU A 47 -18.06 0.82 -10.25
C LEU A 47 -19.48 0.27 -10.41
N GLU A 48 -20.16 0.64 -11.49
CA GLU A 48 -21.45 0.04 -11.81
C GLU A 48 -21.26 -1.42 -12.24
N ALA A 49 -21.93 -2.34 -11.55
CA ALA A 49 -21.67 -3.78 -11.67
C ALA A 49 -22.04 -4.31 -13.07
N LEU A 50 -23.15 -3.83 -13.63
CA LEU A 50 -23.62 -4.25 -14.95
C LEU A 50 -22.63 -3.83 -16.05
N GLU A 51 -22.18 -2.57 -16.01
CA GLU A 51 -21.20 -2.03 -16.95
C GLU A 51 -19.84 -2.69 -16.81
N LEU A 52 -19.41 -3.00 -15.58
CA LEU A 52 -18.17 -3.76 -15.34
C LEU A 52 -18.24 -5.14 -15.97
N VAL A 53 -19.33 -5.89 -15.76
CA VAL A 53 -19.49 -7.21 -16.37
C VAL A 53 -19.50 -7.11 -17.88
N HIS A 54 -20.18 -6.09 -18.43
CA HIS A 54 -20.24 -5.86 -19.87
C HIS A 54 -18.84 -5.59 -20.46
N VAL A 55 -18.10 -4.63 -19.90
CA VAL A 55 -16.75 -4.27 -20.36
C VAL A 55 -15.75 -5.41 -20.20
N VAL A 56 -15.80 -6.16 -19.09
CA VAL A 56 -14.94 -7.34 -18.89
C VAL A 56 -15.28 -8.43 -19.90
N THR A 57 -16.56 -8.65 -20.18
CA THR A 57 -17.00 -9.64 -21.18
C THR A 57 -16.57 -9.24 -22.59
N GLU A 58 -16.72 -7.95 -22.94
CA GLU A 58 -16.23 -7.41 -24.22
C GLU A 58 -14.72 -7.58 -24.37
N LEU A 59 -13.95 -7.28 -23.31
CA LEU A 59 -12.50 -7.40 -23.29
C LEU A 59 -12.06 -8.85 -23.49
N LEU A 60 -12.68 -9.80 -22.78
CA LEU A 60 -12.28 -11.20 -22.79
C LEU A 60 -12.78 -11.97 -24.03
N THR A 61 -13.88 -11.53 -24.63
CA THR A 61 -14.55 -12.28 -25.71
C THR A 61 -14.28 -11.66 -27.08
N PHE A 62 -14.55 -10.36 -27.24
CA PHE A 62 -14.52 -9.70 -28.55
C PHE A 62 -13.23 -8.92 -28.81
N LYS A 63 -12.56 -8.47 -27.75
CA LYS A 63 -11.42 -7.55 -27.83
C LYS A 63 -10.18 -8.03 -27.06
N ILE A 64 -9.91 -9.33 -27.12
CA ILE A 64 -8.79 -9.96 -26.38
C ILE A 64 -7.42 -9.34 -26.70
N HIS A 65 -7.25 -8.77 -27.89
CA HIS A 65 -6.03 -8.05 -28.29
C HIS A 65 -5.77 -6.77 -27.49
N TYR A 66 -6.79 -6.16 -26.87
CA TYR A 66 -6.60 -5.03 -25.96
C TYR A 66 -6.15 -5.45 -24.56
N LEU A 67 -6.29 -6.73 -24.18
CA LEU A 67 -5.97 -7.21 -22.84
C LEU A 67 -4.51 -6.90 -22.40
N PRO A 68 -3.47 -7.13 -23.23
CA PRO A 68 -2.10 -6.78 -22.85
C PRO A 68 -1.93 -5.27 -22.62
N LEU A 69 -2.59 -4.45 -23.45
CA LEU A 69 -2.57 -3.00 -23.32
C LEU A 69 -3.27 -2.54 -22.04
N THR A 70 -4.43 -3.12 -21.72
CA THR A 70 -5.17 -2.86 -20.47
C THR A 70 -4.30 -3.16 -19.25
N ILE A 71 -3.66 -4.34 -19.23
CA ILE A 71 -2.77 -4.75 -18.14
C ILE A 71 -1.59 -3.78 -18.02
N PHE A 72 -0.99 -3.40 -19.14
CA PHE A 72 0.12 -2.44 -19.18
C PHE A 72 -0.29 -1.07 -18.61
N MET A 73 -1.47 -0.55 -18.99
CA MET A 73 -1.96 0.73 -18.47
C MET A 73 -2.23 0.67 -16.97
N PHE A 74 -2.85 -0.41 -16.46
CA PHE A 74 -3.04 -0.59 -15.02
C PHE A 74 -1.72 -0.71 -14.26
N LEU A 75 -0.74 -1.42 -14.83
CA LEU A 75 0.60 -1.52 -14.25
C LEU A 75 1.29 -0.16 -14.22
N ALA A 76 1.19 0.63 -15.29
CA ALA A 76 1.75 1.98 -15.34
C ALA A 76 1.12 2.88 -14.27
N VAL A 77 -0.21 2.86 -14.12
CA VAL A 77 -0.91 3.59 -13.05
C VAL A 77 -0.44 3.14 -11.67
N TYR A 78 -0.29 1.83 -11.44
CA TYR A 78 0.20 1.28 -10.18
C TYR A 78 1.62 1.74 -9.84
N VAL A 79 2.53 1.70 -10.81
CA VAL A 79 3.91 2.19 -10.64
C VAL A 79 3.93 3.68 -10.34
N LEU A 80 3.16 4.48 -11.08
CA LEU A 80 3.03 5.93 -10.84
C LEU A 80 2.46 6.21 -9.44
N PHE A 81 1.45 5.45 -9.01
CA PHE A 81 0.87 5.55 -7.68
C PHE A 81 1.91 5.29 -6.59
N ILE A 82 2.72 4.25 -6.71
CA ILE A 82 3.79 3.93 -5.74
C ILE A 82 4.87 5.00 -5.71
N ILE A 83 5.31 5.50 -6.87
CA ILE A 83 6.29 6.58 -6.97
C ILE A 83 5.75 7.85 -6.30
N ALA A 84 4.51 8.24 -6.60
CA ALA A 84 3.85 9.38 -5.97
C ALA A 84 3.73 9.20 -4.45
N LYS A 85 3.35 7.99 -4.01
CA LYS A 85 3.24 7.66 -2.59
C LYS A 85 4.57 7.81 -1.84
N TYR A 86 5.65 7.31 -2.42
CA TYR A 86 6.98 7.45 -1.83
C TYR A 86 7.41 8.93 -1.76
N TYR A 87 7.18 9.71 -2.83
CA TYR A 87 7.52 11.14 -2.85
C TYR A 87 6.76 11.95 -1.78
N VAL A 88 5.51 11.59 -1.49
CA VAL A 88 4.65 12.30 -0.53
C VAL A 88 4.85 11.86 0.92
N SER A 89 5.33 10.63 1.15
CA SER A 89 5.35 10.03 2.50
C SER A 89 6.41 10.62 3.43
N ALA A 90 7.56 11.05 2.91
CA ALA A 90 8.59 11.70 3.72
C ALA A 90 9.51 12.62 2.88
N PRO A 91 10.19 13.61 3.52
CA PRO A 91 11.21 14.40 2.86
C PRO A 91 12.44 13.53 2.59
N HIS A 92 12.50 12.94 1.41
CA HIS A 92 13.61 12.10 0.98
C HIS A 92 14.68 12.92 0.27
N THR A 93 15.94 12.53 0.46
CA THR A 93 17.02 13.06 -0.40
C THR A 93 16.86 12.52 -1.82
N LYS A 94 17.39 13.24 -2.82
CA LYS A 94 17.39 12.76 -4.22
C LYS A 94 18.06 11.38 -4.36
N ALA A 95 19.06 11.09 -3.53
CA ALA A 95 19.76 9.81 -3.53
C ALA A 95 18.85 8.67 -3.01
N GLU A 96 18.12 8.89 -1.92
CA GLU A 96 17.15 7.94 -1.38
C GLU A 96 16.01 7.65 -2.37
N PHE A 97 15.54 8.67 -3.09
CA PHE A 97 14.52 8.50 -4.14
C PHE A 97 15.01 7.61 -5.29
N LYS A 98 16.23 7.84 -5.78
CA LYS A 98 16.84 6.99 -6.82
C LYS A 98 17.01 5.55 -6.32
N HIS A 99 17.48 5.37 -5.09
CA HIS A 99 17.64 4.05 -4.49
C HIS A 99 16.29 3.33 -4.37
N PHE A 100 15.24 4.04 -3.97
CA PHE A 100 13.89 3.47 -3.91
C PHE A 100 13.40 3.00 -5.28
N ILE A 101 13.57 3.80 -6.34
CA ILE A 101 13.17 3.40 -7.69
C ILE A 101 13.89 2.12 -8.11
N ILE A 102 15.21 2.04 -7.86
CA ILE A 102 16.02 0.87 -8.20
C ILE A 102 15.51 -0.36 -7.43
N GLU A 103 15.32 -0.25 -6.12
CA GLU A 103 14.82 -1.36 -5.30
C GLU A 103 13.41 -1.78 -5.72
N PHE A 104 12.52 -0.83 -6.01
CA PHE A 104 11.17 -1.13 -6.50
C PHE A 104 11.20 -1.91 -7.81
N HIS A 105 12.05 -1.52 -8.76
CA HIS A 105 12.23 -2.26 -10.02
C HIS A 105 12.81 -3.66 -9.77
N LYS A 106 13.76 -3.81 -8.84
CA LYS A 106 14.27 -5.13 -8.44
C LYS A 106 13.16 -6.00 -7.87
N TYR A 107 12.33 -5.49 -6.96
CA TYR A 107 11.20 -6.26 -6.41
C TYR A 107 10.20 -6.65 -7.50
N LEU A 108 9.90 -5.75 -8.44
CA LEU A 108 9.03 -6.05 -9.57
C LEU A 108 9.61 -7.16 -10.47
N LEU A 109 10.92 -7.13 -10.73
CA LEU A 109 11.62 -8.19 -11.46
C LEU A 109 11.59 -9.52 -10.71
N ILE A 110 11.80 -9.51 -9.39
CA ILE A 110 11.72 -10.71 -8.55
C ILE A 110 10.32 -11.32 -8.61
N CYS A 111 9.26 -10.49 -8.49
CA CYS A 111 7.88 -10.96 -8.62
C CYS A 111 7.61 -11.56 -10.01
N LEU A 112 8.11 -10.93 -11.08
CA LEU A 112 7.98 -11.45 -12.45
C LEU A 112 8.70 -12.79 -12.61
N LEU A 113 9.90 -12.92 -12.04
CA LEU A 113 10.66 -14.16 -12.06
C LEU A 113 9.97 -15.27 -11.28
N CYS A 114 9.43 -14.98 -10.08
CA CYS A 114 8.63 -15.94 -9.31
C CYS A 114 7.41 -16.41 -10.11
N PHE A 115 6.74 -15.50 -10.82
CA PHE A 115 5.61 -15.85 -11.67
C PHE A 115 6.02 -16.75 -12.85
N ALA A 116 7.14 -16.44 -13.51
CA ALA A 116 7.70 -17.26 -14.57
C ALA A 116 8.09 -18.67 -14.09
N ILE A 117 8.70 -18.77 -12.90
CA ILE A 117 9.06 -20.06 -12.27
C ILE A 117 7.79 -20.88 -11.94
N LEU A 118 6.77 -20.24 -11.37
CA LEU A 118 5.50 -20.91 -11.06
C LEU A 118 4.78 -21.39 -12.31
N PHE A 119 4.81 -20.60 -13.39
CA PHE A 119 4.27 -20.99 -14.68
C PHE A 119 5.03 -22.18 -15.28
N LEU A 120 6.36 -22.17 -15.23
CA LEU A 120 7.19 -23.26 -15.70
C LEU A 120 6.97 -24.55 -14.89
N LEU A 121 6.81 -24.43 -13.56
CA LEU A 121 6.46 -25.54 -12.68
C LEU A 121 5.06 -26.11 -13.00
N ALA A 122 4.08 -25.25 -13.27
CA ALA A 122 2.74 -25.68 -13.68
C ALA A 122 2.76 -26.47 -15.00
N ILE A 123 3.52 -26.00 -16.00
CA ILE A 123 3.74 -26.73 -17.25
C ILE A 123 4.44 -28.07 -17.01
N PHE A 124 5.48 -28.08 -16.18
CA PHE A 124 6.21 -29.29 -15.82
C PHE A 124 5.29 -30.34 -15.16
N LEU A 125 4.48 -29.92 -14.18
CA LEU A 125 3.50 -30.77 -13.51
C LEU A 125 2.46 -31.35 -14.48
N LYS A 126 1.98 -30.52 -15.40
CA LYS A 126 1.04 -30.93 -16.45
C LYS A 126 1.68 -31.95 -17.42
N TYR A 127 2.92 -31.71 -17.84
CA TYR A 127 3.62 -32.55 -18.81
C TYR A 127 4.03 -33.91 -18.22
N PHE A 128 4.62 -33.93 -17.01
CA PHE A 128 5.17 -35.15 -16.43
C PHE A 128 4.18 -35.94 -15.56
N TYR A 129 3.23 -35.26 -14.91
CA TYR A 129 2.32 -35.89 -13.94
C TYR A 129 0.86 -35.88 -14.38
N GLY A 130 0.54 -35.28 -15.54
CA GLY A 130 -0.83 -35.14 -16.01
C GLY A 130 -1.72 -34.30 -15.09
N ILE A 131 -1.14 -33.60 -14.10
CA ILE A 131 -1.89 -32.80 -13.14
C ILE A 131 -2.32 -31.52 -13.85
N LEU A 132 -3.59 -31.48 -14.24
CA LEU A 132 -4.25 -30.31 -14.82
C LEU A 132 -4.54 -29.28 -13.72
N ILE A 133 -3.49 -28.66 -13.18
CA ILE A 133 -3.69 -27.43 -12.43
C ILE A 133 -3.94 -26.34 -13.46
N SER A 134 -5.11 -25.70 -13.39
CA SER A 134 -5.42 -24.55 -14.25
C SER A 134 -4.31 -23.51 -14.09
N GLU A 135 -3.48 -23.36 -15.12
CA GLU A 135 -2.36 -22.41 -15.17
C GLU A 135 -2.86 -20.99 -14.83
N LYS A 136 -4.09 -20.66 -15.26
CA LYS A 136 -4.80 -19.42 -14.95
C LYS A 136 -5.09 -19.26 -13.46
N THR A 137 -5.41 -20.35 -12.76
CA THR A 137 -5.75 -20.34 -11.32
C THR A 137 -4.50 -20.21 -10.46
N ILE A 138 -3.41 -20.93 -10.74
CA ILE A 138 -2.14 -20.77 -10.00
C ILE A 138 -1.61 -19.35 -10.19
N ALA A 139 -1.53 -18.90 -11.44
CA ALA A 139 -1.07 -17.56 -11.78
C ALA A 139 -1.88 -16.49 -11.02
N SER A 140 -3.21 -16.60 -11.05
CA SER A 140 -4.09 -15.65 -10.37
C SER A 140 -3.93 -15.67 -8.85
N VAL A 141 -3.89 -16.85 -8.23
CA VAL A 141 -3.77 -16.98 -6.77
C VAL A 141 -2.39 -16.56 -6.28
N ALA A 142 -1.33 -16.95 -6.97
CA ALA A 142 0.03 -16.59 -6.62
C ALA A 142 0.28 -15.09 -6.82
N ALA A 143 -0.19 -14.49 -7.92
CA ALA A 143 -0.08 -13.06 -8.14
C ALA A 143 -0.85 -12.25 -7.07
N ARG A 144 -2.06 -12.70 -6.69
CA ARG A 144 -2.83 -12.11 -5.59
C ARG A 144 -2.10 -12.23 -4.25
N GLY A 145 -1.63 -13.43 -3.91
CA GLY A 145 -0.93 -13.70 -2.66
C GLY A 145 0.36 -12.89 -2.53
N LEU A 146 1.20 -12.90 -3.57
CA LEU A 146 2.45 -12.13 -3.61
C LEU A 146 2.19 -10.63 -3.56
N GLY A 147 1.18 -10.13 -4.29
CA GLY A 147 0.80 -8.72 -4.26
C GLY A 147 0.35 -8.26 -2.88
N ILE A 148 -0.55 -9.02 -2.24
CA ILE A 148 -1.02 -8.74 -0.88
C ILE A 148 0.14 -8.80 0.11
N PHE A 149 0.98 -9.83 0.03
CA PHE A 149 2.14 -9.99 0.90
C PHE A 149 3.13 -8.84 0.78
N ALA A 150 3.49 -8.44 -0.44
CA ALA A 150 4.42 -7.33 -0.69
C ALA A 150 3.91 -6.02 -0.09
N ILE A 151 2.61 -5.72 -0.26
CA ILE A 151 1.99 -4.50 0.26
C ILE A 151 1.94 -4.53 1.79
N LEU A 152 1.54 -5.67 2.38
CA LEU A 152 1.52 -5.84 3.83
C LEU A 152 2.94 -5.74 4.43
N TYR A 153 3.94 -6.30 3.77
CA TYR A 153 5.33 -6.22 4.19
C TYR A 153 5.85 -4.77 4.20
N CYS A 154 5.62 -4.03 3.10
CA CYS A 154 5.97 -2.61 3.02
C CYS A 154 5.26 -1.80 4.12
N HIS A 155 3.99 -2.10 4.38
CA HIS A 155 3.19 -1.43 5.39
C HIS A 155 3.67 -1.69 6.82
N LEU A 156 3.91 -2.96 7.17
CA LEU A 156 4.45 -3.34 8.47
C LEU A 156 5.83 -2.71 8.69
N SER A 157 6.69 -2.75 7.67
CA SER A 157 8.02 -2.13 7.70
C SER A 157 7.94 -0.62 7.96
N HIS A 158 7.00 0.07 7.31
CA HIS A 158 6.75 1.49 7.57
C HIS A 158 6.23 1.73 9.00
N SER A 159 5.27 0.93 9.46
CA SER A 159 4.67 1.07 10.80
C SER A 159 5.71 0.96 11.91
N TRP A 160 6.70 0.08 11.76
CA TRP A 160 7.81 -0.08 12.70
C TRP A 160 8.86 1.03 12.62
N THR A 161 9.09 1.58 11.43
CA THR A 161 10.14 2.59 11.20
C THR A 161 9.66 4.02 11.40
N GLU A 162 8.35 4.27 11.28
CA GLU A 162 7.73 5.60 11.42
C GLU A 162 8.11 6.31 12.74
N PRO A 163 8.09 5.65 13.92
CA PRO A 163 8.44 6.32 15.18
C PRO A 163 9.87 6.85 15.20
N TRP A 164 10.81 6.09 14.62
CA TRP A 164 12.22 6.47 14.55
C TRP A 164 12.47 7.56 13.50
N GLN A 165 11.76 7.51 12.37
CA GLN A 165 11.83 8.55 11.35
C GLN A 165 11.30 9.90 11.85
N LYS A 166 10.25 9.89 12.69
CA LYS A 166 9.76 11.11 13.36
C LYS A 166 10.76 11.72 14.33
N LEU A 167 11.69 10.92 14.86
CA LEU A 167 12.80 11.39 15.69
C LEU A 167 14.00 11.90 14.86
N GLY A 168 13.88 11.94 13.53
CA GLY A 168 14.92 12.44 12.62
C GLY A 168 15.93 11.39 12.17
N HIS A 169 15.73 10.11 12.49
CA HIS A 169 16.60 9.04 11.98
C HIS A 169 16.33 8.76 10.49
N SER A 170 17.39 8.52 9.72
CA SER A 170 17.28 8.03 8.34
C SER A 170 16.61 6.65 8.29
N TYR A 171 16.03 6.30 7.14
CA TYR A 171 15.33 5.03 6.95
C TYR A 171 16.21 3.81 7.31
N SER A 172 17.48 3.83 6.86
CA SER A 172 18.45 2.75 7.13
C SER A 172 18.71 2.56 8.63
N ASN A 173 18.89 3.67 9.35
CA ASN A 173 19.14 3.65 10.79
C ASN A 173 17.91 3.21 11.59
N ALA A 174 16.71 3.67 11.18
CA ALA A 174 15.44 3.22 11.75
C ALA A 174 15.26 1.70 11.58
N TYR A 175 15.54 1.18 10.38
CA TYR A 175 15.42 -0.24 10.08
C TYR A 175 16.41 -1.10 10.88
N ALA A 176 17.66 -0.64 11.05
CA ALA A 176 18.64 -1.33 11.89
C ALA A 176 18.18 -1.45 13.34
N ARG A 177 17.63 -0.38 13.93
CA ARG A 177 17.10 -0.36 15.30
C ARG A 177 15.91 -1.31 15.47
N VAL A 178 14.99 -1.33 14.49
CA VAL A 178 13.86 -2.28 14.48
C VAL A 178 14.37 -3.73 14.44
N ARG A 179 15.38 -4.05 13.62
CA ARG A 179 15.97 -5.40 13.58
C ARG A 179 16.61 -5.81 14.90
N ILE A 180 17.31 -4.89 15.57
CA ILE A 180 17.88 -5.14 16.90
C ILE A 180 16.76 -5.44 17.89
N PHE A 181 15.70 -4.63 17.90
CA PHE A 181 14.53 -4.87 18.77
C PHE A 181 13.87 -6.23 18.50
N ALA A 182 13.67 -6.59 17.23
CA ALA A 182 13.06 -7.86 16.83
C ALA A 182 13.86 -9.08 17.34
N ARG A 183 15.20 -8.99 17.36
CA ARG A 183 16.06 -10.05 17.90
C ARG A 183 15.96 -10.19 19.43
N HIS A 184 15.87 -9.08 20.15
CA HIS A 184 15.82 -9.10 21.62
C HIS A 184 14.42 -9.37 22.18
N HIS A 185 13.36 -9.04 21.43
CA HIS A 185 11.97 -9.20 21.85
C HIS A 185 11.09 -9.82 20.77
N PRO A 186 11.36 -11.08 20.35
CA PRO A 186 10.66 -11.72 19.23
C PRO A 186 9.15 -11.84 19.48
N TYR A 187 8.74 -12.21 20.71
CA TYR A 187 7.32 -12.35 21.04
C TYR A 187 6.53 -11.04 20.91
N ARG A 188 7.10 -9.93 21.43
CA ARG A 188 6.45 -8.61 21.31
C ARG A 188 6.40 -8.13 19.86
N PHE A 189 7.44 -8.44 19.09
CA PHE A 189 7.49 -8.14 17.66
C PHE A 189 6.40 -8.89 16.89
N HIS A 190 6.29 -10.21 17.07
CA HIS A 190 5.29 -11.02 16.40
C HIS A 190 3.86 -10.71 16.86
N ALA A 191 3.65 -10.51 18.17
CA ALA A 191 2.34 -10.15 18.72
C ALA A 191 1.84 -8.82 18.14
N PHE A 192 2.70 -7.79 18.08
CA PHE A 192 2.33 -6.52 17.45
C PHE A 192 1.98 -6.70 15.97
N ASN A 193 2.79 -7.43 15.21
CA ASN A 193 2.50 -7.69 13.78
C ASN A 193 1.17 -8.40 13.59
N LEU A 194 0.86 -9.42 14.41
CA LEU A 194 -0.38 -10.19 14.31
C LEU A 194 -1.60 -9.32 14.64
N VAL A 195 -1.54 -8.57 15.74
CA VAL A 195 -2.62 -7.66 16.14
C VAL A 195 -2.82 -6.56 15.08
N HIS A 196 -1.73 -6.02 14.55
CA HIS A 196 -1.78 -5.00 13.50
C HIS A 196 -2.42 -5.54 12.20
N LEU A 197 -2.03 -6.74 11.77
CA LEU A 197 -2.64 -7.42 10.63
C LEU A 197 -4.13 -7.69 10.86
N PHE A 198 -4.51 -8.15 12.06
CA PHE A 198 -5.91 -8.35 12.43
C PHE A 198 -6.72 -7.06 12.30
N PHE A 199 -6.21 -5.95 12.84
CA PHE A 199 -6.88 -4.65 12.70
C PHE A 199 -7.01 -4.21 11.24
N ILE A 200 -5.98 -4.37 10.41
CA ILE A 200 -6.05 -4.01 8.99
C ILE A 200 -7.20 -4.77 8.30
N LEU A 201 -7.30 -6.08 8.52
CA LEU A 201 -8.37 -6.90 7.95
C LEU A 201 -9.74 -6.47 8.48
N LEU A 202 -9.85 -6.22 9.79
CA LEU A 202 -11.07 -5.75 10.44
C LEU A 202 -11.53 -4.41 9.85
N PHE A 203 -10.62 -3.45 9.67
CA PHE A 203 -10.94 -2.13 9.14
C PHE A 203 -11.31 -2.14 7.66
N CYS A 204 -10.68 -3.00 6.86
CA CYS A 204 -11.09 -3.18 5.47
C CYS A 204 -12.51 -3.75 5.38
N LYS A 205 -12.86 -4.73 6.24
CA LYS A 205 -14.22 -5.28 6.31
C LYS A 205 -15.23 -4.26 6.84
N ALA A 206 -14.86 -3.50 7.88
CA ALA A 206 -15.68 -2.42 8.41
C ALA A 206 -15.96 -1.34 7.35
N PHE A 207 -15.00 -1.07 6.45
CA PHE A 207 -15.19 -0.12 5.36
C PHE A 207 -16.26 -0.55 4.35
N VAL A 208 -16.33 -1.85 3.99
CA VAL A 208 -17.40 -2.38 3.14
C VAL A 208 -18.77 -2.05 3.75
N ASN A 209 -18.94 -2.42 5.02
CA ASN A 209 -20.19 -2.15 5.74
C ASN A 209 -20.45 -0.65 5.85
N TRP A 210 -19.41 0.16 6.10
CA TRP A 210 -19.55 1.61 6.19
C TRP A 210 -20.04 2.23 4.89
N GLN A 211 -19.57 1.75 3.73
CA GLN A 211 -20.07 2.18 2.43
C GLN A 211 -21.56 1.89 2.28
N GLU A 212 -21.97 0.65 2.58
CA GLU A 212 -23.36 0.18 2.51
C GLU A 212 -24.31 0.95 3.44
N PHE A 213 -23.94 1.14 4.71
CA PHE A 213 -24.83 1.71 5.72
C PHE A 213 -24.82 3.23 5.81
N PHE A 214 -23.72 3.89 5.45
CA PHE A 214 -23.60 5.35 5.59
C PHE A 214 -23.50 6.05 4.25
N TYR A 215 -22.54 5.66 3.39
CA TYR A 215 -22.31 6.43 2.17
C TYR A 215 -23.46 6.30 1.18
N TYR A 216 -23.86 5.10 0.76
CA TYR A 216 -24.95 4.97 -0.24
C TYR A 216 -26.25 5.65 0.20
N PRO A 217 -26.74 5.52 1.45
CA PRO A 217 -27.95 6.21 1.88
C PRO A 217 -27.82 7.74 1.86
N ILE A 218 -26.67 8.28 2.28
CA ILE A 218 -26.43 9.74 2.28
C ILE A 218 -26.44 10.30 0.86
N PHE A 219 -25.70 9.68 -0.07
CA PHE A 219 -25.65 10.16 -1.44
C PHE A 219 -26.97 9.95 -2.19
N HIS A 220 -27.67 8.84 -1.92
CA HIS A 220 -29.02 8.63 -2.45
C HIS A 220 -30.00 9.71 -1.95
N ALA A 221 -29.93 10.09 -0.67
CA ALA A 221 -30.71 11.20 -0.13
C ALA A 221 -30.38 12.56 -0.78
N LEU A 222 -29.15 12.73 -1.27
CA LEU A 222 -28.71 13.91 -2.02
C LEU A 222 -29.02 13.82 -3.53
N GLY A 223 -29.55 12.70 -4.02
CA GLY A 223 -29.81 12.47 -5.45
C GLY A 223 -28.55 12.32 -6.31
N ILE A 224 -27.40 11.99 -5.71
CA ILE A 224 -26.12 11.84 -6.41
C ILE A 224 -25.85 10.35 -6.62
N ASP A 225 -25.69 9.94 -7.88
CA ASP A 225 -25.14 8.62 -8.19
C ASP A 225 -23.62 8.64 -8.02
N ILE A 226 -23.12 7.81 -7.11
CA ILE A 226 -21.70 7.75 -6.76
C ILE A 226 -20.93 6.87 -7.77
N LYS A 227 -21.63 5.94 -8.42
CA LYS A 227 -20.96 4.87 -9.14
C LYS A 227 -20.43 5.36 -10.49
N PHE A 228 -19.21 4.96 -10.79
CA PHE A 228 -18.59 5.24 -12.08
C PHE A 228 -19.10 4.25 -13.13
N ASN A 229 -19.74 4.79 -14.16
CA ASN A 229 -20.19 4.03 -15.32
C ASN A 229 -19.03 3.85 -16.29
N LEU A 230 -18.65 2.60 -16.53
CA LEU A 230 -17.65 2.26 -17.53
C LEU A 230 -18.25 2.39 -18.94
N VAL A 231 -17.40 2.61 -19.93
CA VAL A 231 -17.80 2.80 -21.33
C VAL A 231 -17.47 1.54 -22.13
N SER A 232 -18.34 1.11 -23.05
CA SER A 232 -18.07 -0.01 -23.97
C SER A 232 -16.77 0.19 -24.76
N LEU A 233 -16.06 -0.92 -25.01
CA LEU A 233 -14.73 -1.00 -25.64
C LEU A 233 -14.79 -0.85 -27.17
N SER A 234 -15.30 0.29 -27.63
CA SER A 234 -15.37 0.63 -29.06
C SER A 234 -14.01 0.97 -29.67
N ASN A 235 -13.13 1.66 -28.93
CA ASN A 235 -11.82 2.12 -29.40
C ASN A 235 -10.78 2.18 -28.26
N THR A 236 -9.51 2.40 -28.62
CA THR A 236 -8.40 2.53 -27.67
C THR A 236 -8.58 3.71 -26.69
N LEU A 237 -9.33 4.74 -27.09
CA LEU A 237 -9.64 5.89 -26.25
C LEU A 237 -10.62 5.51 -25.13
N ALA A 238 -11.66 4.71 -25.43
CA ALA A 238 -12.59 4.15 -24.46
C ALA A 238 -11.86 3.26 -23.44
N LEU A 239 -10.86 2.48 -23.88
CA LEU A 239 -10.00 1.74 -22.97
C LEU A 239 -9.26 2.68 -22.00
N SER A 240 -8.68 3.76 -22.52
CA SER A 240 -7.96 4.75 -21.70
C SER A 240 -8.90 5.44 -20.69
N VAL A 241 -10.11 5.80 -21.12
CA VAL A 241 -11.16 6.36 -20.26
C VAL A 241 -11.55 5.39 -19.15
N ASN A 242 -11.75 4.11 -19.47
CA ASN A 242 -12.06 3.08 -18.47
C ASN A 242 -10.93 2.93 -17.44
N VAL A 243 -9.67 2.93 -17.86
CA VAL A 243 -8.53 2.89 -16.93
C VAL A 243 -8.51 4.13 -16.03
N ILE A 244 -8.81 5.31 -16.57
CA ILE A 244 -8.92 6.55 -15.78
C ILE A 244 -10.07 6.46 -14.77
N LEU A 245 -11.25 5.98 -15.17
CA LEU A 245 -12.40 5.80 -14.29
C LEU A 245 -12.11 4.82 -13.15
N VAL A 246 -11.46 3.70 -13.44
CA VAL A 246 -11.04 2.75 -12.40
C VAL A 246 -9.98 3.36 -11.48
N THR A 247 -9.08 4.20 -12.01
CA THR A 247 -8.10 4.93 -11.20
C THR A 247 -8.78 5.95 -10.29
N LEU A 248 -9.77 6.69 -10.80
CA LEU A 248 -10.59 7.61 -10.02
C LEU A 248 -11.37 6.88 -8.93
N ALA A 249 -11.97 5.74 -9.24
CA ALA A 249 -12.62 4.87 -8.26
C ALA A 249 -11.65 4.45 -7.13
N ALA A 250 -10.40 4.10 -7.46
CA ALA A 250 -9.37 3.77 -6.46
C ALA A 250 -9.00 4.97 -5.58
N LEU A 251 -8.93 6.17 -6.17
CA LEU A 251 -8.65 7.40 -5.45
C LEU A 251 -9.81 7.82 -4.54
N CYS A 252 -11.06 7.71 -5.02
CA CYS A 252 -12.26 7.90 -4.21
C CYS A 252 -12.28 6.91 -3.04
N SER A 253 -12.05 5.62 -3.31
CA SER A 253 -11.91 4.61 -2.26
C SER A 253 -10.82 4.96 -1.24
N SER A 254 -9.75 5.64 -1.66
CA SER A 254 -8.67 6.10 -0.78
C SER A 254 -9.06 7.30 0.08
N LEU A 255 -9.85 8.22 -0.48
CA LEU A 255 -10.36 9.39 0.23
C LEU A 255 -11.36 9.01 1.32
N PHE A 256 -12.34 8.16 1.01
CA PHE A 256 -13.36 7.75 1.98
C PHE A 256 -12.82 6.81 3.06
N PHE A 257 -11.64 6.22 2.86
CA PHE A 257 -10.98 5.38 3.87
C PHE A 257 -10.20 6.19 4.92
N ILE A 258 -10.02 7.50 4.73
CA ILE A 258 -9.25 8.37 5.64
C ILE A 258 -9.67 8.27 7.12
N PRO A 259 -10.96 8.26 7.49
CA PRO A 259 -11.35 8.18 8.90
C PRO A 259 -10.88 6.88 9.55
N LEU A 260 -10.97 5.77 8.81
CA LEU A 260 -10.51 4.46 9.27
C LEU A 260 -8.98 4.43 9.36
N VAL A 261 -8.29 5.02 8.39
CA VAL A 261 -6.83 5.20 8.42
C VAL A 261 -6.36 5.95 9.65
N TRP A 262 -7.07 7.01 10.02
CA TRP A 262 -6.74 7.77 11.20
C TRP A 262 -6.92 6.92 12.46
N LEU A 263 -8.02 6.16 12.55
CA LEU A 263 -8.28 5.26 13.67
C LEU A 263 -7.23 4.13 13.77
N THR A 264 -6.85 3.53 12.64
CA THR A 264 -5.80 2.49 12.61
C THR A 264 -4.48 3.07 13.10
N ALA A 265 -4.12 4.29 12.67
CA ALA A 265 -2.89 4.94 13.10
C ALA A 265 -2.88 5.24 14.61
N GLN A 266 -4.02 5.63 15.20
CA GLN A 266 -4.12 5.83 16.66
C GLN A 266 -3.94 4.52 17.43
N ILE A 267 -4.64 3.46 17.01
CA ILE A 267 -4.54 2.13 17.61
C ILE A 267 -3.11 1.59 17.49
N THR A 268 -2.52 1.73 16.31
CA THR A 268 -1.12 1.32 16.03
C THR A 268 -0.17 2.03 16.98
N ARG A 269 -0.28 3.36 17.13
CA ARG A 269 0.57 4.14 18.04
C ARG A 269 0.38 3.74 19.49
N PHE A 270 -0.85 3.46 19.90
CA PHE A 270 -1.16 3.03 21.26
C PHE A 270 -0.57 1.64 21.57
N LEU A 271 -0.67 0.70 20.63
CA LEU A 271 -0.18 -0.67 20.77
C LEU A 271 1.31 -0.82 20.46
N HIS A 272 1.95 0.19 19.87
CA HIS A 272 3.35 0.11 19.47
C HIS A 272 4.24 -0.16 20.69
N PRO A 273 5.02 -1.25 20.69
CA PRO A 273 5.79 -1.65 21.86
C PRO A 273 6.96 -0.71 22.15
N ILE A 274 7.40 0.06 21.16
CA ILE A 274 8.43 1.09 21.33
C ILE A 274 7.73 2.43 21.56
N LYS A 275 7.74 2.92 22.80
CA LYS A 275 7.32 4.28 23.12
C LYS A 275 8.52 5.21 22.91
N PRO A 276 8.43 6.26 22.06
CA PRO A 276 9.56 7.13 21.73
C PRO A 276 10.17 7.88 22.92
N ARG A 277 9.50 7.89 24.09
CA ARG A 277 10.04 8.47 25.34
C ARG A 277 11.14 7.62 26.01
N THR A 278 11.36 6.38 25.57
CA THR A 278 12.17 5.39 26.32
C THR A 278 13.63 5.27 25.84
N TYR A 279 14.02 5.95 24.75
CA TYR A 279 15.36 5.82 24.15
C TYR A 279 16.22 7.10 24.20
N ASN A 280 15.86 8.06 25.07
CA ASN A 280 16.78 9.14 25.48
C ASN A 280 17.77 8.69 26.56
N LYS A 281 17.75 7.41 26.96
CA LYS A 281 18.89 6.79 27.60
C LYS A 281 19.73 6.20 26.49
N GLU A 282 20.77 6.93 26.10
CA GLU A 282 21.95 6.29 25.50
C GLU A 282 22.27 5.02 26.29
N PRO A 283 22.67 3.91 25.64
CA PRO A 283 23.35 2.87 26.39
C PRO A 283 24.62 3.51 26.93
N THR A 284 24.62 3.88 28.21
CA THR A 284 25.85 4.10 28.95
C THR A 284 26.66 2.84 28.75
N ILE A 285 27.76 2.96 28.00
CA ILE A 285 28.81 1.95 27.97
C ILE A 285 29.42 2.02 29.36
N GLU A 286 28.78 1.37 30.34
CA GLU A 286 29.40 1.12 31.63
C GLU A 286 30.44 0.01 31.42
N HIS A 287 31.69 0.46 31.47
CA HIS A 287 32.88 -0.28 31.87
C HIS A 287 33.08 -1.67 31.25
N ILE A 288 33.82 -1.72 30.14
CA ILE A 288 34.84 -2.76 29.97
C ILE A 288 36.17 -2.11 30.34
N ASN A 289 36.48 -2.16 31.64
CA ASN A 289 37.84 -2.17 32.15
C ASN A 289 37.91 -3.41 33.04
N GLU A 290 38.41 -4.50 32.47
CA GLU A 290 39.26 -5.51 33.10
C GLU A 290 40.06 -6.20 31.99
#